data_AF-A0A0L9UED9-F1
#
_entry.id   AF-A0A0L9UED9-F1
#
_cell.length_a   1.000
_cell.length_b   1.000
_cell.length_c   1.000
_cell.angle_alpha   90.00
_cell.angle_beta   90.00
_cell.angle_gamma   90.00
#
_symmetry.space_group_name_H-M   'P 1'
#
loop_
_entity.id
_entity.type
_entity.pdbx_description
1 polymer ?
#
loop_
_entity_poly.entity_id
_entity_poly.type
_entity_poly.pdbx_seq_one_letter_code
_entity_poly.pdbx_strand_id
1 'polypeptide(L)' 'MRKPHAKELGLESPDLAPPPARHELWKAARTKSNGQFTSQSTQEISQRIVYHPEKQPMAQSCIHIDLVIK' A
#
# COMPACT_ATOMS: atom_id res chain seq x y z
N MET A 1 -1.97 -13.77 -39.84
CA MET A 1 -2.09 -14.78 -38.77
C MET A 1 -0.89 -14.65 -37.83
N ARG A 2 -1.09 -14.19 -36.59
CA ARG A 2 -0.05 -14.15 -35.55
C ARG A 2 -0.44 -15.11 -34.42
N LYS A 3 0.51 -15.91 -33.98
CA LYS A 3 0.36 -17.10 -33.12
C LYS A 3 -0.04 -16.73 -31.68
N PRO A 4 -0.87 -17.55 -30.98
CA PRO A 4 -1.22 -17.37 -29.58
C PRO A 4 -0.13 -17.93 -28.64
N HIS A 5 0.89 -17.13 -28.34
CA HIS A 5 2.01 -17.53 -27.46
C HIS A 5 1.65 -17.66 -25.97
N ALA A 6 0.41 -17.35 -25.56
CA ALA A 6 0.01 -17.46 -24.16
C ALA A 6 -0.30 -18.91 -23.73
N LYS A 7 -0.62 -19.81 -24.67
CA LYS A 7 -1.09 -21.17 -24.34
C LYS A 7 0.00 -22.23 -24.27
N GLU A 8 1.20 -21.95 -24.79
CA GLU A 8 2.33 -22.90 -24.85
C GLU A 8 3.26 -22.81 -23.63
N LEU A 9 3.21 -21.70 -22.88
CA LEU A 9 4.10 -21.47 -21.73
C LEU A 9 3.58 -22.01 -20.39
N GLY A 10 2.45 -22.74 -20.36
CA GLY A 10 1.89 -23.28 -19.12
C GLY A 10 1.63 -22.23 -18.04
N LEU A 11 1.48 -20.96 -18.45
CA LEU A 11 1.13 -19.83 -17.57
C LEU A 11 -0.36 -19.86 -17.28
N GLU A 12 -0.87 -21.02 -16.87
CA GLU A 12 -2.07 -21.07 -16.06
C GLU A 12 -1.70 -20.27 -14.83
N SER A 13 -2.20 -19.03 -14.75
CA SER A 13 -1.94 -18.14 -13.61
C SER A 13 -2.18 -18.98 -12.37
N PRO A 14 -1.17 -19.20 -11.51
CA PRO A 14 -1.45 -19.86 -10.26
C PRO A 14 -2.55 -19.05 -9.58
N ASP A 15 -3.45 -19.73 -8.89
CA ASP A 15 -4.44 -19.09 -8.01
C ASP A 15 -3.65 -18.42 -6.87
N LEU A 16 -3.00 -17.31 -7.21
CA LEU A 16 -2.19 -16.52 -6.32
C LEU A 16 -3.18 -15.64 -5.58
N ALA A 17 -3.14 -15.74 -4.25
CA ALA A 17 -3.84 -14.82 -3.38
C ALA A 17 -3.67 -13.38 -3.92
N PRO A 18 -4.74 -12.57 -3.89
CA PRO A 18 -4.69 -11.22 -4.43
C PRO A 18 -3.46 -10.50 -3.85
N PRO A 19 -2.71 -9.78 -4.69
CA PRO A 19 -1.50 -9.11 -4.24
C PRO A 19 -1.84 -8.22 -3.03
N PRO A 20 -0.95 -8.14 -2.04
CA PRO A 20 -1.20 -7.35 -0.85
C PRO A 20 -1.52 -5.90 -1.22
N ALA A 21 -2.48 -5.31 -0.52
CA ALA A 21 -2.87 -3.95 -0.79
C ALA A 21 -1.67 -2.99 -0.63
N ARG A 22 -1.65 -1.91 -1.42
CA ARG A 22 -0.57 -0.91 -1.41
C ARG A 22 -0.25 -0.38 -0.02
N HIS A 23 -1.25 -0.24 0.86
CA HIS A 23 -1.05 0.22 2.24
C HIS A 23 -0.36 -0.84 3.13
N GLU A 24 -0.60 -2.13 2.90
CA GLU A 24 0.12 -3.21 3.59
C GLU A 24 1.60 -3.21 3.22
N LEU A 25 1.89 -3.05 1.91
CA LEU A 25 3.27 -2.92 1.42
C LEU A 25 3.98 -1.70 2.00
N TRP A 26 3.28 -0.56 2.07
CA TRP A 26 3.83 0.66 2.67
C TRP A 26 4.12 0.49 4.17
N LYS A 27 3.23 -0.17 4.92
CA LYS A 27 3.46 -0.50 6.34
C LYS A 27 4.68 -1.40 6.49
N ALA A 28 4.73 -2.51 5.74
CA ALA A 28 5.83 -3.47 5.78
C ALA A 28 7.20 -2.82 5.50
N ALA A 29 7.26 -1.91 4.51
CA ALA A 29 8.49 -1.16 4.20
C ALA A 29 8.94 -0.21 5.32
N ARG A 30 8.04 0.16 6.24
CA ARG A 30 8.33 1.06 7.36
C ARG A 30 8.20 0.40 8.74
N THR A 31 8.20 -0.93 8.77
CA THR A 31 8.28 -1.72 9.99
C THR A 31 9.64 -2.38 10.05
N LYS A 32 10.31 -2.28 11.20
CA LYS A 32 11.58 -2.95 11.49
C LYS A 32 11.36 -4.45 11.64
N SER A 33 12.44 -5.22 11.65
CA SER A 33 12.38 -6.67 11.90
C SER A 33 11.75 -7.05 13.25
N ASN A 34 11.77 -6.14 14.23
CA ASN A 34 11.14 -6.32 15.54
C ASN A 34 9.65 -5.95 15.57
N GLY A 35 9.03 -5.65 14.43
CA GLY A 35 7.61 -5.28 14.34
C GLY A 35 7.30 -3.83 14.72
N GLN A 36 8.28 -3.03 15.12
CA GLN A 36 8.08 -1.61 15.44
C GLN A 36 8.18 -0.73 14.19
N PHE A 37 7.40 0.34 14.13
CA PHE A 37 7.53 1.32 13.07
C PHE A 37 8.88 2.06 13.16
N THR A 38 9.33 2.54 12.00
CA THR A 38 10.57 3.35 11.90
C THR A 38 10.45 4.70 12.60
N SER A 39 9.24 5.25 12.72
CA SER A 39 8.95 6.51 13.41
C SER A 39 7.52 6.53 13.99
N GLN A 40 7.31 7.38 15.00
CA GLN A 40 5.97 7.66 15.55
C GLN A 40 5.02 8.22 14.47
N SER A 41 5.53 9.09 13.59
CA SER A 41 4.74 9.62 12.46
C SER A 41 4.23 8.52 11.53
N THR A 42 5.04 7.49 11.28
CA THR A 42 4.62 6.34 10.46
C THR A 42 3.52 5.54 11.16
N GLN A 43 3.64 5.33 12.46
CA GLN A 43 2.61 4.66 13.26
C GLN A 43 1.28 5.42 13.20
N GLU A 44 1.31 6.74 13.34
CA GLU A 44 0.12 7.58 13.28
C GLU A 44 -0.55 7.54 11.89
N ILE A 45 0.23 7.62 10.82
CA ILE A 45 -0.27 7.49 9.45
C ILE A 45 -0.88 6.09 9.22
N SER A 46 -0.23 5.03 9.72
CA SER A 46 -0.74 3.66 9.63
C SER A 46 -2.13 3.54 10.28
N GLN A 47 -2.32 4.15 11.45
CA GLN A 47 -3.61 4.15 12.15
C GLN A 47 -4.65 4.95 11.35
N ARG A 48 -4.31 6.14 10.86
CA ARG A 48 -5.23 6.96 10.05
C ARG A 48 -5.70 6.24 8.78
N ILE A 49 -4.85 5.46 8.13
CA ILE A 49 -5.22 4.67 6.93
C ILE A 49 -6.18 3.53 7.29
N VAL A 50 -5.97 2.86 8.43
CA VAL A 50 -6.85 1.76 8.89
C VAL A 50 -8.23 2.27 9.31
N TYR A 51 -8.31 3.46 9.90
CA TYR A 51 -9.55 4.04 10.41
C TYR A 51 -10.29 4.96 9.42
N HIS A 52 -9.82 5.11 8.19
CA HIS A 52 -10.49 5.96 7.19
C HIS A 52 -11.26 5.11 6.17
N PRO A 53 -12.53 4.73 6.45
CA PRO A 53 -13.43 4.22 5.42
C PRO A 53 -13.75 5.36 4.45
N GLU A 54 -12.97 5.44 3.38
CA GLU A 54 -13.20 6.01 2.04
C GLU A 54 -14.46 6.87 1.79
N LYS A 55 -14.78 7.87 2.64
CA LYS A 55 -15.90 8.80 2.43
C LYS A 55 -15.60 10.26 2.82
N GLN A 56 -14.39 10.74 2.56
CA GLN A 56 -14.14 12.19 2.64
C GLN A 56 -13.83 12.78 1.26
N PRO A 57 -14.54 13.86 0.86
CA PRO A 57 -14.29 14.55 -0.39
C PRO A 57 -12.88 15.17 -0.38
N MET A 58 -12.21 15.04 -1.53
CA MET A 58 -10.85 15.44 -1.86
C MET A 58 -10.62 16.96 -1.76
N ALA A 59 -10.79 17.58 -0.59
CA ALA A 59 -10.68 19.03 -0.46
C ALA A 59 -9.86 19.54 0.74
N GLN A 60 -9.45 18.71 1.70
CA GLN A 60 -8.96 19.26 2.99
C GLN A 60 -7.75 18.59 3.65
N SER A 61 -6.82 17.97 2.91
CA SER A 61 -5.60 17.42 3.55
C SER A 61 -4.26 17.93 3.00
N CYS A 62 -4.24 18.89 2.07
CA CYS A 62 -2.98 19.35 1.46
C CYS A 62 -2.13 20.24 2.39
N ILE A 63 -2.63 20.71 3.54
CA ILE A 63 -1.96 21.77 4.32
C ILE A 63 -1.23 21.27 5.58
N HIS A 64 -1.25 19.96 5.89
CA HIS A 64 -0.66 19.45 7.14
C HIS A 64 0.63 18.64 6.98
N ILE A 65 1.01 18.29 5.75
CA ILE A 65 2.25 17.53 5.50
C ILE A 65 3.47 18.46 5.46
N ASP A 66 3.27 19.74 5.15
CA ASP A 66 4.35 20.73 4.98
C ASP A 66 4.85 21.34 6.30
N LEU A 67 4.14 21.18 7.43
CA LEU A 67 4.55 21.77 8.71
C LEU A 67 5.41 20.84 9.60
N VAL A 68 5.47 19.55 9.28
CA VAL A 68 6.27 18.57 10.05
C VAL A 68 7.67 18.35 9.47
N ILE A 69 7.98 18.93 8.31
CA ILE A 69 9.32 18.92 7.70
C ILE A 69 9.92 20.34 7.68
N LYS A 70 9.97 21.01 8.83
CA LYS A 70 10.80 22.22 9.00
C LYS A 70 11.48 22.23 10.36
#